data_AF-A0A943Z7R6-F1
#
_entry.id   AF-A0A943Z7R6-F1
#
_cell.length_a   1.000
_cell.length_b   1.000
_cell.length_c   1.000
_cell.angle_alpha   90.00
_cell.angle_beta   90.00
_cell.angle_gamma   90.00
#
_symmetry.space_group_name_H-M   'P 1'
#
loop_
_entity.id
_entity.type
_entity.pdbx_description
1 polymer ?
#
loop_
_entity_poly.entity_id
_entity_poly.type
_entity_poly.pdbx_seq_one_letter_code
_entity_poly.pdbx_strand_id
1 'polypeptide(L)'
;AAMCLDPATLGSLNNEGPHGFSEVLYAATSAGGNNGSAFAGMNCNTPFINTVLGLEMLANRFVPMAAALCLAGSLATRQKVAASAGTLSTSNGMFVFLLILIVVLIAALSMFPALALGPVAEQLRMIL
;
A
#
# COMPACT_ATOMS: atom_id res chain seq x y z
N ALA A 1 1.41 -6.80 9.59
CA ALA A 1 1.41 -7.02 11.05
C ALA A 1 1.16 -8.49 11.41
N ALA A 2 0.02 -9.09 11.02
CA ALA A 2 -0.31 -10.48 11.36
C ALA A 2 0.82 -11.49 11.04
N MET A 3 1.37 -11.44 9.81
CA MET A 3 2.49 -12.31 9.42
C MET A 3 3.78 -12.06 10.22
N CYS A 4 4.06 -10.82 10.65
CA CYS A 4 5.24 -10.52 11.47
C CYS A 4 5.11 -11.00 12.93
N LEU A 5 3.88 -11.23 13.40
CA LEU A 5 3.59 -11.64 14.79
C LEU A 5 3.48 -13.16 14.94
N ASP A 6 3.33 -13.89 13.83
CA ASP A 6 3.32 -15.34 13.83
C ASP A 6 4.76 -15.90 13.73
N PRO A 7 5.25 -16.60 14.76
CA PRO A 7 6.59 -17.19 14.73
C PRO A 7 6.80 -18.18 13.59
N ALA A 8 5.74 -18.86 13.13
CA ALA A 8 5.84 -19.82 12.03
C ALA A 8 6.16 -19.15 10.68
N THR A 9 5.90 -17.84 10.55
CA THR A 9 6.24 -17.08 9.35
C THR A 9 7.76 -17.03 9.12
N LEU A 10 8.60 -17.08 10.17
CA LEU A 10 10.06 -17.12 10.02
C LEU A 10 10.54 -18.31 9.19
N GLY A 11 9.89 -19.48 9.35
CA GLY A 11 10.21 -20.68 8.57
C GLY A 11 9.78 -20.60 7.09
N SER A 12 9.07 -19.53 6.71
CA SER A 12 8.64 -19.30 5.32
C SER A 12 9.56 -18.33 4.58
N LEU A 13 10.48 -17.64 5.26
CA LEU A 13 11.39 -16.67 4.64
C LEU A 13 12.52 -17.38 3.89
N ASN A 14 12.98 -16.78 2.80
CA ASN A 14 14.17 -17.25 2.08
C ASN A 14 15.42 -16.44 2.46
N ASN A 15 15.22 -15.22 2.99
CA ASN A 15 16.30 -14.34 3.40
C ASN A 15 16.17 -13.97 4.87
N GLU A 16 17.31 -13.73 5.53
CA GLU A 16 17.35 -13.26 6.91
C GLU A 16 17.46 -11.73 7.00
N GLY A 17 17.30 -11.20 8.20
CA GLY A 17 17.51 -9.78 8.48
C GLY A 17 16.52 -8.85 7.74
N PRO A 18 16.95 -7.63 7.36
CA PRO A 18 16.07 -6.64 6.74
C PRO A 18 15.44 -7.11 5.42
N HIS A 19 16.14 -7.92 4.62
CA HIS A 19 15.58 -8.44 3.37
C HIS A 19 14.44 -9.44 3.64
N GLY A 20 14.58 -10.31 4.65
CA GLY A 20 13.49 -11.19 5.08
C GLY A 20 12.24 -10.41 5.50
N PHE A 21 12.41 -9.28 6.20
CA PHE A 21 11.28 -8.40 6.49
C PHE A 21 10.70 -7.76 5.22
N SER A 22 11.55 -7.35 4.27
CA SER A 22 11.10 -6.87 2.95
C SER A 22 10.28 -7.91 2.18
N GLU A 23 10.59 -9.21 2.28
CA GLU A 23 9.78 -10.27 1.67
C GLU A 23 8.34 -10.26 2.22
N VAL A 24 8.20 -10.22 3.55
CA VAL A 24 6.88 -10.16 4.21
C VAL A 24 6.15 -8.85 3.86
N LEU A 25 6.86 -7.73 3.92
CA LEU A 25 6.31 -6.40 3.63
C LEU A 25 5.83 -6.33 2.18
N TYR A 26 6.60 -6.86 1.23
CA TYR A 26 6.26 -6.85 -0.18
C TYR A 26 5.07 -7.76 -0.47
N ALA A 27 5.02 -8.95 0.13
CA ALA A 27 3.87 -9.85 -0.01
C ALA A 27 2.56 -9.19 0.48
N ALA A 28 2.59 -8.58 1.66
CA ALA A 28 1.43 -7.85 2.22
C ALA A 28 1.04 -6.65 1.35
N THR A 29 2.00 -5.77 1.01
CA THR A 29 1.70 -4.55 0.25
C THR A 29 1.25 -4.84 -1.17
N SER A 30 1.76 -5.89 -1.81
CA SER A 30 1.30 -6.33 -3.13
C SER A 30 -0.13 -6.88 -3.08
N ALA A 31 -0.45 -7.71 -2.08
CA ALA A 31 -1.80 -8.20 -1.84
C ALA A 31 -2.77 -7.04 -1.51
N GLY A 32 -2.37 -6.13 -0.63
CA GLY A 32 -3.15 -4.95 -0.26
C GLY A 32 -3.33 -3.95 -1.40
N GLY A 33 -2.36 -3.86 -2.30
CA GLY A 33 -2.47 -3.09 -3.53
C GLY A 33 -3.23 -3.81 -4.65
N ASN A 34 -3.61 -5.07 -4.46
CA ASN A 34 -4.12 -5.95 -5.51
C ASN A 34 -3.24 -5.96 -6.78
N ASN A 35 -1.92 -5.88 -6.61
CA ASN A 35 -0.94 -5.84 -7.70
C ASN A 35 -0.65 -7.26 -8.24
N GLY A 36 -0.29 -8.17 -7.34
CA GLY A 36 0.01 -9.57 -7.68
C GLY A 36 1.49 -9.85 -7.95
N SER A 37 2.37 -8.84 -7.88
CA SER A 37 3.82 -9.04 -7.87
C SER A 37 4.28 -9.72 -6.58
N ALA A 38 5.41 -10.43 -6.63
CA ALA A 38 6.04 -11.01 -5.45
C ALA A 38 7.57 -11.00 -5.61
N PHE A 39 8.30 -10.94 -4.49
CA PHE A 39 9.73 -11.28 -4.49
C PHE A 39 9.98 -12.76 -4.78
N ALA A 40 8.97 -13.61 -4.52
CA ALA A 40 8.99 -15.05 -4.79
C ALA A 40 10.07 -15.86 -4.04
N GLY A 41 10.78 -15.26 -3.08
CA GLY A 41 11.63 -15.99 -2.12
C GLY A 41 10.83 -16.61 -0.97
N MET A 42 9.93 -15.83 -0.36
CA MET A 42 9.08 -16.30 0.74
C MET A 42 8.05 -17.35 0.28
N ASN A 43 7.98 -18.48 0.98
CA ASN A 43 6.96 -19.51 0.77
C ASN A 43 5.60 -19.06 1.33
N CYS A 44 4.75 -18.52 0.46
CA CYS A 44 3.40 -18.11 0.85
C CYS A 44 2.39 -19.26 0.91
N ASN A 45 2.77 -20.50 0.58
CA ASN A 45 1.85 -21.63 0.54
C ASN A 45 1.67 -22.30 1.92
N THR A 46 1.29 -21.51 2.92
CA THR A 46 0.85 -22.00 4.22
C THR A 46 -0.62 -21.62 4.43
N PRO A 47 -1.43 -22.43 5.14
CA PRO A 47 -2.83 -22.08 5.39
C PRO A 47 -2.99 -20.68 6.03
N PHE A 48 -2.08 -20.31 6.94
CA PHE A 48 -2.09 -19.01 7.59
C PHE A 48 -1.79 -17.86 6.61
N ILE A 49 -0.68 -17.91 5.87
CA ILE A 49 -0.27 -16.83 4.95
C ILE A 49 -1.30 -16.69 3.82
N ASN A 50 -1.76 -17.80 3.22
CA ASN A 50 -2.81 -17.79 2.21
C ASN A 50 -4.09 -17.11 2.71
N THR A 51 -4.48 -17.38 3.97
CA THR A 51 -5.68 -16.78 4.57
C THR A 51 -5.50 -15.28 4.78
N VAL A 52 -4.36 -14.86 5.34
CA VAL A 52 -4.07 -13.43 5.58
C VAL A 52 -4.05 -12.65 4.28
N LEU A 53 -3.27 -13.10 3.29
CA LEU A 53 -3.16 -12.43 1.99
C LEU A 53 -4.49 -12.45 1.23
N GLY A 54 -5.23 -13.56 1.27
CA GLY A 54 -6.55 -13.67 0.66
C GLY A 54 -7.56 -12.69 1.25
N LEU A 55 -7.61 -12.57 2.58
CA LEU A 55 -8.46 -11.58 3.26
C LEU A 55 -8.03 -10.14 2.93
N GLU A 56 -6.73 -9.88 2.88
CA GLU A 56 -6.18 -8.57 2.53
C GLU A 56 -6.58 -8.15 1.11
N MET A 57 -6.48 -9.06 0.13
CA MET A 57 -6.92 -8.81 -1.24
C MET A 57 -8.43 -8.55 -1.31
N LEU A 58 -9.25 -9.39 -0.67
CA LEU A 58 -10.71 -9.23 -0.67
C LEU A 58 -11.12 -7.87 -0.07
N ALA A 59 -10.57 -7.53 1.09
CA ALA A 59 -10.86 -6.27 1.76
C ALA A 59 -10.43 -5.07 0.90
N ASN A 60 -9.20 -5.07 0.40
CA ASN A 60 -8.68 -3.94 -0.38
C ASN A 60 -9.25 -3.87 -1.81
N ARG A 61 -9.90 -4.93 -2.30
CA ARG A 61 -10.64 -4.88 -3.56
C ARG A 61 -12.03 -4.31 -3.37
N PHE A 62 -12.79 -4.84 -2.41
CA PHE A 62 -14.22 -4.56 -2.31
C PHE A 62 -14.56 -3.36 -1.42
N VAL A 63 -13.79 -3.08 -0.37
CA VAL A 63 -14.05 -1.93 0.50
C VAL A 63 -13.85 -0.60 -0.26
N PRO A 64 -12.72 -0.37 -0.98
CA PRO A 64 -12.56 0.85 -1.76
C PRO A 64 -13.56 0.95 -2.91
N MET A 65 -13.92 -0.18 -3.54
CA MET A 65 -14.93 -0.22 -4.60
C MET A 65 -16.32 0.19 -4.08
N ALA A 66 -16.74 -0.35 -2.94
CA ALA A 66 -18.00 0.03 -2.30
C ALA A 66 -18.00 1.52 -1.92
N ALA A 67 -16.91 2.02 -1.32
CA ALA A 67 -16.75 3.43 -1.00
C ALA A 67 -16.83 4.34 -2.23
N ALA A 68 -16.20 3.93 -3.35
CA ALA A 68 -16.26 4.65 -4.61
C ALA A 68 -17.67 4.69 -5.20
N LEU A 69 -18.43 3.59 -5.12
CA LEU A 69 -19.83 3.55 -5.56
C LEU A 69 -20.73 4.44 -4.69
N CYS A 70 -20.55 4.43 -3.36
CA CYS A 70 -21.25 5.35 -2.46
C CYS A 70 -20.95 6.82 -2.80
N LEU A 71 -19.67 7.14 -3.04
CA LEU A 71 -19.26 8.48 -3.45
C LEU A 71 -19.87 8.87 -4.80
N ALA A 72 -19.87 7.96 -5.77
CA ALA A 72 -20.49 8.17 -7.08
C ALA A 72 -21.99 8.46 -6.96
N GLY A 73 -22.72 7.69 -6.14
CA GLY A 73 -24.14 7.92 -5.86
C GLY A 73 -24.40 9.30 -5.24
N SER A 74 -23.59 9.69 -4.25
CA SER A 74 -23.67 11.02 -3.61
C SER A 74 -23.34 12.16 -4.59
N LEU A 75 -22.39 11.95 -5.51
CA LEU A 75 -22.02 12.95 -6.52
C LEU A 75 -23.04 13.06 -7.65
N ALA A 76 -23.72 11.96 -8.01
CA ALA A 76 -24.69 11.92 -9.10
C ALA A 76 -25.90 12.85 -8.84
N THR A 77 -26.27 13.08 -7.58
CA THR A 77 -27.37 13.97 -7.22
C THR A 77 -26.93 15.43 -7.02
N ARG A 78 -25.63 15.74 -7.13
CA ARG A 78 -25.11 17.10 -6.92
C ARG A 78 -25.14 17.90 -8.22
N GLN A 79 -25.65 19.12 -8.15
CA GLN A 79 -25.57 20.05 -9.28
C GLN A 79 -24.15 20.60 -9.42
N LYS A 80 -23.66 20.70 -10.65
CA LYS A 80 -22.43 21.42 -10.95
C LYS A 80 -22.68 22.92 -10.81
N VAL A 81 -21.83 23.60 -10.05
CA VAL A 81 -21.89 25.05 -9.84
C VAL A 81 -20.92 25.74 -10.80
N ALA A 82 -21.30 26.93 -11.29
CA ALA A 82 -20.44 27.74 -12.14
C ALA A 82 -19.17 28.17 -11.38
N ALA A 83 -18.06 28.32 -12.12
CA ALA A 83 -16.81 28.81 -11.55
C ALA A 83 -16.99 30.24 -11.01
N SER A 84 -16.34 30.52 -9.88
CA SER A 84 -16.35 31.82 -9.21
C SER A 84 -14.92 32.25 -8.85
N ALA A 85 -14.76 33.44 -8.28
CA ALA A 85 -13.47 33.91 -7.78
C ALA A 85 -12.83 33.00 -6.72
N GLY A 86 -13.64 32.17 -6.02
CA GLY A 86 -13.15 31.19 -5.05
C GLY A 86 -12.82 29.81 -5.63
N THR A 87 -13.02 29.58 -6.93
CA THR A 87 -12.78 28.27 -7.56
C THR A 87 -11.30 28.09 -7.92
N LEU A 88 -10.68 27.03 -7.39
CA LEU A 88 -9.30 26.66 -7.75
C LEU A 88 -9.27 25.84 -9.05
N SER A 89 -8.35 26.17 -9.96
CA SER A 89 -8.15 25.39 -11.20
C SER A 89 -7.48 24.05 -10.90
N THR A 90 -8.04 22.97 -11.42
CA THR A 90 -7.54 21.58 -11.26
C THR A 90 -6.78 21.07 -12.49
N SER A 91 -6.34 21.95 -13.38
CA SER A 91 -5.72 21.58 -14.67
C SER A 91 -4.48 22.41 -15.00
N ASN A 92 -3.88 23.06 -14.00
CA ASN A 92 -2.66 23.85 -14.14
C ASN A 92 -1.48 23.18 -13.40
N GLY A 93 -0.27 23.73 -13.58
CA GLY A 93 0.93 23.22 -12.93
C GLY A 93 0.87 23.21 -11.39
N MET A 94 0.17 24.18 -10.78
CA MET A 94 -0.01 24.23 -9.33
C MET A 94 -0.80 23.03 -8.82
N PHE A 95 -1.90 22.68 -9.48
CA PHE A 95 -2.69 21.51 -9.07
C PHE A 95 -1.92 20.20 -9.28
N VAL A 96 -1.18 20.06 -10.38
CA VAL A 96 -0.33 18.89 -10.63
C VAL A 96 0.69 18.72 -9.51
N PHE A 97 1.39 19.80 -9.15
CA PHE A 97 2.36 19.78 -8.04
C PHE A 97 1.70 19.39 -6.71
N LEU A 98 0.55 20.02 -6.38
CA LEU A 98 -0.19 19.72 -5.17
C LEU A 98 -0.61 18.24 -5.10
N LEU A 99 -1.11 17.69 -6.21
CA LEU A 99 -1.55 16.31 -6.28
C LEU A 99 -0.39 15.33 -6.05
N ILE A 100 0.74 15.54 -6.72
CA ILE A 100 1.95 14.72 -6.54
C ILE A 100 2.44 14.80 -5.10
N LEU A 101 2.52 16.01 -4.54
CA LEU A 101 2.98 16.22 -3.16
C LEU A 101 2.10 15.45 -2.16
N ILE A 102 0.78 15.54 -2.29
CA ILE A 102 -0.15 14.85 -1.38
C ILE A 102 -0.01 13.33 -1.50
N VAL A 103 0.08 12.78 -2.71
CA VAL A 103 0.25 11.34 -2.93
C VAL A 103 1.56 10.84 -2.31
N VAL A 104 2.68 11.52 -2.56
CA VAL A 104 3.99 11.17 -2.01
C VAL A 104 4.00 11.33 -0.50
N LEU A 105 3.43 12.39 0.04
CA LEU A 105 3.41 12.67 1.47
C LEU A 105 2.61 11.61 2.23
N ILE A 106 1.41 11.24 1.75
CA ILE A 106 0.60 10.18 2.37
C ILE A 106 1.35 8.85 2.31
N ALA A 107 1.93 8.50 1.16
CA ALA A 107 2.69 7.25 1.02
C ALA A 107 3.92 7.22 1.94
N ALA A 108 4.70 8.30 1.97
CA ALA A 108 5.88 8.42 2.80
C ALA A 108 5.52 8.32 4.29
N LEU A 109 4.57 9.10 4.78
CA LEU A 109 4.20 9.07 6.20
C LEU A 109 3.60 7.73 6.63
N SER A 110 2.90 7.04 5.73
CA SER A 110 2.28 5.75 6.04
C SER A 110 3.28 4.60 6.04
N MET A 111 4.26 4.62 5.14
CA MET A 111 5.16 3.48 4.88
C MET A 111 6.59 3.69 5.40
N PHE A 112 6.98 4.91 5.77
CA PHE A 112 8.36 5.22 6.15
C PHE A 112 8.90 4.31 7.27
N PRO A 113 8.19 4.04 8.39
CA PRO A 113 8.72 3.15 9.42
C PRO A 113 8.98 1.72 8.91
N ALA A 114 8.10 1.20 8.06
CA ALA A 114 8.29 -0.14 7.48
C ALA A 114 9.43 -0.15 6.45
N LEU A 115 9.50 0.84 5.56
CA LEU A 115 10.57 0.95 4.57
C LEU A 115 11.94 1.16 5.24
N ALA A 116 11.98 1.88 6.36
CA ALA A 116 13.19 2.09 7.16
C ALA A 116 13.76 0.75 7.69
N LEU A 117 12.89 -0.15 8.16
CA LEU A 117 13.29 -1.44 8.74
C LEU A 117 13.59 -2.54 7.70
N GLY A 118 13.10 -2.38 6.46
CA GLY A 118 13.35 -3.32 5.38
C GLY A 118 14.42 -2.82 4.41
N PRO A 119 14.03 -2.31 3.22
CA PRO A 119 14.97 -2.02 2.15
C PRO A 119 15.99 -0.91 2.48
N VAL A 120 15.62 0.08 3.30
CA VAL A 120 16.56 1.14 3.69
C VAL A 120 17.64 0.58 4.64
N ALA A 121 17.24 -0.21 5.65
CA ALA A 121 18.20 -0.87 6.53
C ALA A 121 19.10 -1.85 5.78
N GLU A 122 18.57 -2.57 4.79
CA GLU A 122 19.35 -3.43 3.91
C GLU A 122 20.42 -2.62 3.15
N GLN A 123 20.03 -1.55 2.47
CA GLN A 123 20.94 -0.71 1.69
C GLN A 123 22.04 -0.09 2.57
N LEU A 124 21.69 0.38 3.76
CA LEU A 124 22.66 0.96 4.70
C LEU A 124 23.66 -0.08 5.20
N ARG A 125 23.25 -1.34 5.42
CA ARG A 125 24.17 -2.44 5.79
C ARG A 125 25.12 -2.86 4.67
N MET A 126 24.76 -2.63 3.41
CA MET A 126 25.63 -2.95 2.27
C MET A 126 26.72 -1.89 2.06
N ILE A 127 26.44 -0.63 2.43
CA ILE A 127 27.33 0.51 2.18
C ILE A 127 28.23 0.83 3.38
N LEU A 128 27.74 0.66 4.61
CA LEU A 128 28.47 0.93 5.86
C LEU A 128 29.21 -0.32 6.35
#